data_AF-A0A9W8KC42-F1
#
_entry.id   AF-A0A9W8KC42-F1
#
_cell.length_a   1.000
_cell.length_b   1.000
_cell.length_c   1.000
_cell.angle_alpha   90.00
_cell.angle_beta   90.00
_cell.angle_gamma   90.00
#
_symmetry.space_group_name_H-M   'P 1'
#
loop_
_entity.id
_entity.type
_entity.pdbx_description
1 polymer ?
#
loop_
_entity_poly.entity_id
_entity_poly.type
_entity_poly.pdbx_seq_one_letter_code
_entity_poly.pdbx_strand_id
1 'polypeptide(L)'
;MSRSDPTWLGRYQRAMCDQAGNGQRFIEDITAKRREARRDPVNGKAPDVLHLETMRDLNIATTDAPSMEPMQLSPFEALFLNTLECLKVRDSDHHIYSHTELWQLLAVSSKQADEFALKYAAYFYYRTRGWTVKSGIKFGADFLLYSKGGPSNSHAQYSVIVRRQDTRGTVDESWQYMFALSRVCSQVRKALIVCYVDRPTAKNAGGIHENEEATVPDLTEFQISEFLIERFNPNRK
;
A
#
# COMPACT_ATOMS: atom_id res chain seq x y z
N MET A 1 -15.30 -26.85 -7.77
CA MET A 1 -16.19 -26.87 -6.59
C MET A 1 -15.33 -27.23 -5.38
N SER A 2 -15.25 -26.34 -4.38
CA SER A 2 -14.41 -26.52 -3.18
C SER A 2 -14.83 -27.77 -2.41
N ARG A 3 -13.90 -28.70 -2.19
CA ARG A 3 -14.11 -29.98 -1.47
C ARG A 3 -13.74 -29.86 0.01
N SER A 4 -13.98 -28.70 0.63
CA SER A 4 -13.78 -28.55 2.08
C SER A 4 -15.02 -29.05 2.80
N ASP A 5 -14.83 -29.90 3.80
CA ASP A 5 -15.93 -30.41 4.62
C ASP A 5 -16.73 -29.25 5.24
N PRO A 6 -18.07 -29.39 5.33
CA PRO A 6 -18.91 -28.36 5.91
C PRO A 6 -18.55 -28.14 7.38
N THR A 7 -18.37 -26.88 7.75
CA THR A 7 -17.94 -26.43 9.10
C THR A 7 -18.88 -26.85 10.23
N TRP A 8 -20.06 -27.39 9.93
CA TRP A 8 -20.99 -27.98 10.89
C TRP A 8 -20.65 -29.42 11.28
N LEU A 9 -20.00 -30.19 10.39
CA LEU A 9 -19.67 -31.60 10.63
C LEU A 9 -18.76 -31.78 11.86
N GLY A 10 -17.75 -30.89 12.00
CA GLY A 10 -16.88 -30.86 13.18
C GLY A 10 -17.61 -30.50 14.47
N ARG A 11 -18.71 -29.73 14.41
CA ARG A 11 -19.54 -29.42 15.59
C ARG A 11 -20.39 -30.63 16.01
N TYR A 12 -20.93 -31.37 15.04
CA TYR A 12 -21.73 -32.57 15.27
C TYR A 12 -20.89 -33.70 15.88
N GLN A 13 -19.68 -33.92 15.37
CA GLN A 13 -18.74 -34.91 15.92
C GLN A 13 -18.30 -34.57 17.35
N ARG A 14 -18.18 -33.28 17.68
CA ARG A 14 -17.88 -32.77 19.03
C ARG A 14 -18.93 -33.16 20.08
N ALA A 15 -20.21 -32.97 19.75
CA ALA A 15 -21.32 -33.32 20.64
C ALA A 15 -21.38 -34.83 20.93
N MET A 16 -20.85 -35.65 20.02
CA MET A 16 -20.76 -37.10 20.19
C MET A 16 -19.47 -37.53 20.92
N CYS A 17 -18.35 -36.84 20.70
CA CYS A 17 -17.04 -37.16 21.29
C CYS A 17 -16.79 -36.57 22.68
N ASP A 18 -17.57 -35.61 23.17
CA ASP A 18 -17.45 -35.10 24.56
C ASP A 18 -17.74 -36.18 25.63
N GLN A 19 -18.20 -37.38 25.25
CA GLN A 19 -18.24 -38.56 26.13
C GLN A 19 -16.92 -39.35 26.17
N ALA A 20 -16.02 -39.16 25.22
CA ALA A 20 -14.73 -39.83 25.13
C ALA A 20 -13.63 -38.80 25.29
N GLY A 21 -13.14 -38.63 26.52
CA GLY A 21 -12.14 -37.63 26.94
C GLY A 21 -10.79 -37.73 26.22
N ASN A 22 -10.76 -37.34 24.95
CA ASN A 22 -9.56 -37.29 24.14
C ASN A 22 -9.06 -35.84 24.09
N GLY A 23 -7.87 -35.60 24.63
CA GLY A 23 -7.31 -34.27 24.93
C GLY A 23 -6.90 -33.40 23.72
N GLN A 24 -7.59 -33.48 22.59
CA GLN A 24 -7.33 -32.60 21.44
C GLN A 24 -7.90 -31.20 21.69
N ARG A 25 -7.00 -30.21 21.85
CA ARG A 25 -7.35 -28.79 21.97
C ARG A 25 -7.44 -28.16 20.57
N PHE A 26 -8.59 -27.59 20.23
CA PHE A 26 -8.78 -26.91 18.95
C PHE A 26 -8.65 -25.38 19.09
N ILE A 27 -8.41 -24.68 17.97
CA ILE A 27 -8.22 -23.22 17.91
C ILE A 27 -9.42 -22.46 18.49
N GLU A 28 -10.62 -22.99 18.31
CA GLU A 28 -11.86 -22.39 18.79
C GLU A 28 -11.94 -22.43 20.33
N ASP A 29 -11.40 -23.47 20.98
CA ASP A 29 -11.39 -23.60 22.44
C ASP A 29 -10.41 -22.60 23.08
N ILE A 30 -9.28 -22.36 22.41
CA ILE A 30 -8.33 -21.29 22.76
C ILE A 30 -9.01 -19.93 22.62
N THR A 31 -9.78 -19.74 21.56
CA THR A 31 -10.50 -18.48 21.30
C THR A 31 -11.64 -18.25 22.29
N ALA A 32 -12.35 -19.30 22.71
CA ALA A 32 -13.40 -19.27 23.73
C ALA A 32 -12.82 -18.93 25.12
N LYS A 33 -11.75 -19.60 25.54
CA LYS A 33 -11.05 -19.30 26.80
C LYS A 33 -10.51 -17.87 26.85
N ARG A 34 -9.98 -17.36 25.73
CA ARG A 34 -9.54 -15.95 25.61
C ARG A 34 -10.70 -14.95 25.74
N ARG A 35 -11.92 -15.33 25.35
CA ARG A 35 -13.13 -14.50 25.52
C ARG A 35 -13.67 -14.54 26.94
N GLU A 36 -13.58 -15.70 27.61
CA GLU A 36 -13.92 -15.87 29.03
C GLU A 36 -12.97 -15.09 29.92
N ALA A 37 -11.65 -15.16 29.66
CA ALA A 37 -10.65 -14.39 30.42
C ALA A 37 -10.80 -12.86 30.28
N ARG A 38 -11.50 -12.37 29.24
CA ARG A 38 -11.86 -10.94 29.10
C ARG A 38 -13.14 -10.56 29.84
N ARG A 39 -13.95 -11.54 30.25
CA ARG A 39 -15.22 -11.32 30.95
C ARG A 39 -15.06 -11.23 32.47
N ASP A 40 -13.98 -11.75 33.03
CA ASP A 40 -13.71 -11.68 34.48
C ASP A 40 -12.95 -10.38 34.83
N PRO A 41 -13.58 -9.39 35.50
CA PRO A 41 -12.94 -8.12 35.82
C PRO A 41 -12.14 -8.14 37.15
N VAL A 42 -12.06 -9.28 37.83
CA VAL A 42 -11.69 -9.33 39.27
C VAL A 42 -10.17 -9.31 39.51
N ASN A 43 -9.34 -9.70 38.55
CA ASN A 43 -7.89 -9.65 38.70
C ASN A 43 -7.27 -8.66 37.72
N GLY A 44 -7.22 -7.38 38.12
CA GLY A 44 -6.59 -6.27 37.41
C GLY A 44 -5.07 -6.39 37.26
N LYS A 45 -4.55 -7.50 36.73
CA LYS A 45 -3.22 -7.53 36.12
C LYS A 45 -3.37 -7.13 34.67
N ALA A 46 -2.78 -6.00 34.32
CA ALA A 46 -2.54 -5.64 32.92
C ALA A 46 -1.90 -6.87 32.23
N PRO A 47 -2.34 -7.25 31.02
CA PRO A 47 -1.68 -8.33 30.32
C PRO A 47 -0.21 -7.93 30.16
N ASP A 48 0.69 -8.81 30.62
CA ASP A 48 2.13 -8.69 30.38
C ASP A 48 2.33 -8.30 28.91
N VAL A 49 3.18 -7.29 28.70
CA VAL A 49 3.56 -6.84 27.37
C VAL A 49 4.04 -8.06 26.60
N LEU A 50 3.25 -8.52 25.63
CA LEU A 50 3.55 -9.69 24.82
C LEU A 50 4.82 -9.40 24.03
N HIS A 51 5.96 -9.88 24.53
CA HIS A 51 7.20 -9.94 23.77
C HIS A 51 7.07 -11.10 22.80
N LEU A 52 6.57 -10.79 21.60
CA LEU A 52 6.47 -11.74 20.49
C LEU A 52 7.80 -11.80 19.77
N GLU A 53 8.71 -12.65 20.25
CA GLU A 53 9.96 -12.93 19.54
C GLU A 53 9.81 -14.13 18.60
N THR A 54 8.88 -15.06 18.87
CA THR A 54 8.69 -16.26 18.05
C THR A 54 7.21 -16.64 17.85
N MET A 55 6.87 -17.25 16.70
CA MET A 55 5.49 -17.74 16.45
C MET A 55 5.05 -18.83 17.45
N ARG A 56 5.98 -19.40 18.21
CA ARG A 56 5.72 -20.36 19.29
C ARG A 56 4.96 -19.74 20.45
N ASP A 57 5.17 -18.47 20.73
CA ASP A 57 4.50 -17.75 21.82
C ASP A 57 2.98 -17.63 21.62
N LEU A 58 2.53 -17.81 20.37
CA LEU A 58 1.11 -17.83 20.00
C LEU A 58 0.50 -19.23 19.87
N ASN A 59 1.28 -20.31 20.06
CA ASN A 59 0.86 -21.70 19.79
C ASN A 59 0.30 -21.92 18.36
N ILE A 60 0.80 -21.16 17.37
CA ILE A 60 0.34 -21.22 15.98
C ILE A 60 1.18 -22.21 15.15
N ALA A 61 2.45 -22.44 15.52
CA ALA A 61 3.36 -23.35 14.82
C ALA A 61 4.18 -24.20 15.80
N THR A 62 4.42 -25.46 15.43
CA THR A 62 5.21 -26.43 16.22
C THR A 62 6.73 -26.23 16.05
N THR A 63 7.14 -25.46 15.04
CA THR A 63 8.54 -25.17 14.70
C THR A 63 8.87 -23.68 14.89
N ASP A 64 10.13 -23.37 15.20
CA ASP A 64 10.65 -21.99 15.24
C ASP A 64 10.63 -21.38 13.84
N ALA A 65 9.48 -20.81 13.46
CA ALA A 65 9.43 -19.86 12.36
C ALA A 65 9.74 -18.47 12.96
N PRO A 66 10.66 -17.68 12.38
CA PRO A 66 10.86 -16.29 12.79
C PRO A 66 9.51 -15.58 12.73
N SER A 67 9.18 -14.86 13.81
CA SER A 67 7.80 -14.58 14.22
C SER A 67 6.94 -13.78 13.23
N MET A 68 7.51 -13.14 12.21
CA MET A 68 6.80 -12.19 11.36
C MET A 68 7.42 -12.16 9.97
N GLU A 69 6.58 -12.11 8.94
CA GLU A 69 7.05 -11.71 7.61
C GLU A 69 7.66 -10.31 7.68
N PRO A 70 8.81 -10.07 7.02
CA PRO A 70 9.45 -8.77 7.05
C PRO A 70 8.54 -7.71 6.44
N MET A 71 8.55 -6.50 7.03
CA MET A 71 7.81 -5.37 6.46
C MET A 71 8.42 -4.99 5.11
N GLN A 72 7.61 -5.10 4.06
CA GLN A 72 8.00 -4.68 2.71
C GLN A 72 7.52 -3.25 2.45
N LEU A 73 8.45 -2.39 2.08
CA LEU A 73 8.16 -1.02 1.67
C LEU A 73 8.17 -0.96 0.14
N SER A 74 7.25 -0.18 -0.42
CA SER A 74 7.34 0.18 -1.83
C SER A 74 8.57 1.08 -2.09
N PRO A 75 9.11 1.11 -3.33
CA PRO A 75 10.20 2.02 -3.69
C PRO A 75 9.92 3.48 -3.32
N PHE A 76 8.68 3.93 -3.54
CA PHE A 76 8.24 5.28 -3.21
C PHE A 76 8.20 5.55 -1.70
N GLU A 77 7.72 4.58 -0.90
CA GLU A 77 7.72 4.69 0.57
C GLU A 77 9.15 4.71 1.12
N ALA A 78 10.02 3.84 0.62
CA ALA A 78 11.42 3.76 1.06
C ALA A 78 12.16 5.08 0.79
N LEU A 79 12.01 5.61 -0.43
CA LEU A 79 12.62 6.89 -0.82
C LEU A 79 12.07 8.06 0.00
N PHE A 80 10.75 8.11 0.25
CA PHE A 80 10.12 9.13 1.07
C PHE A 80 10.52 9.07 2.55
N LEU A 81 10.70 7.88 3.11
CA LEU A 81 11.18 7.74 4.49
C LEU A 81 12.67 8.09 4.60
N ASN A 82 13.43 7.86 3.53
CA ASN A 82 14.82 8.26 3.45
C ASN A 82 14.98 9.79 3.35
N THR A 83 14.12 10.50 2.59
CA THR A 83 14.12 11.98 2.58
C THR A 83 13.79 12.59 3.93
N LEU A 84 12.98 11.90 4.74
CA LEU A 84 12.67 12.29 6.12
C LEU A 84 13.70 11.80 7.14
N GLU A 85 14.81 11.20 6.69
CA GLU A 85 15.86 10.59 7.53
C GLU A 85 15.35 9.53 8.53
N CYS A 86 14.14 9.00 8.29
CA CYS A 86 13.50 7.99 9.13
C CYS A 86 13.88 6.56 8.73
N LEU A 87 14.51 6.39 7.56
CA LEU A 87 14.95 5.09 7.05
C LEU A 87 16.37 5.15 6.49
N LYS A 88 17.23 4.27 6.99
CA LYS A 88 18.56 3.99 6.43
C LYS A 88 18.49 2.69 5.65
N VAL A 89 18.74 2.75 4.34
CA VAL A 89 18.73 1.58 3.46
C VAL A 89 20.14 1.01 3.40
N ARG A 90 20.27 -0.30 3.60
CA ARG A 90 21.55 -1.01 3.53
C ARG A 90 21.45 -2.16 2.54
N ASP A 91 22.54 -2.42 1.81
CA ASP A 91 22.67 -3.63 1.00
C ASP A 91 23.12 -4.82 1.85
N SER A 92 23.18 -5.99 1.21
CA SER A 92 23.76 -7.23 1.72
C SER A 92 25.22 -7.05 2.17
N ASP A 93 25.96 -6.16 1.51
CA ASP A 93 27.35 -5.81 1.82
C ASP A 93 27.49 -4.76 2.95
N HIS A 94 26.39 -4.46 3.65
CA HIS A 94 26.30 -3.44 4.71
C HIS A 94 26.62 -2.00 4.27
N HIS A 95 26.74 -1.74 2.97
CA HIS A 95 26.83 -0.38 2.43
C HIS A 95 25.53 0.38 2.72
N ILE A 96 25.63 1.62 3.23
CA ILE A 96 24.49 2.48 3.52
C ILE A 96 24.32 3.44 2.34
N TYR A 97 23.17 3.37 1.68
CA TYR A 97 22.89 4.25 0.54
C TYR A 97 22.59 5.67 0.99
N SER A 98 23.26 6.64 0.36
CA SER A 98 22.85 8.04 0.41
C SER A 98 21.54 8.26 -0.36
N HIS A 99 20.87 9.40 -0.13
CA HIS A 99 19.60 9.69 -0.80
C HIS A 99 19.73 9.68 -2.33
N THR A 100 20.81 10.26 -2.85
CA THR A 100 21.12 10.33 -4.28
C THR A 100 21.44 8.94 -4.86
N GLU A 101 22.19 8.11 -4.14
CA GLU A 101 22.48 6.74 -4.57
C GLU A 101 21.21 5.87 -4.60
N LEU A 102 20.36 6.01 -3.58
CA LEU A 102 19.09 5.29 -3.51
C LEU A 102 18.16 5.69 -4.65
N TRP A 103 18.10 6.99 -4.98
CA TRP A 103 17.38 7.48 -6.14
C TRP A 103 17.87 6.82 -7.42
N GLN A 104 19.19 6.85 -7.67
CA GLN A 104 19.78 6.27 -8.88
C GLN A 104 19.49 4.78 -8.98
N LEU A 105 19.62 4.04 -7.88
CA LEU A 105 19.32 2.61 -7.84
C LEU A 105 17.86 2.32 -8.24
N LEU A 106 16.91 3.06 -7.66
CA LEU A 106 15.49 2.87 -7.92
C LEU A 106 15.08 3.38 -9.32
N ALA A 107 15.63 4.50 -9.76
CA ALA A 107 15.38 5.09 -11.07
C ALA A 107 15.90 4.19 -12.19
N VAL A 108 17.12 3.66 -12.08
CA VAL A 108 17.72 2.73 -13.06
C VAL A 108 16.98 1.38 -13.06
N SER A 109 16.53 0.91 -11.89
CA SER A 109 15.73 -0.32 -11.82
C SER A 109 14.38 -0.17 -12.54
N SER A 110 13.83 1.05 -12.57
CA SER A 110 12.64 1.34 -13.36
C SER A 110 13.03 1.43 -14.84
N LYS A 111 12.42 0.61 -15.70
CA LYS A 111 12.65 0.65 -17.16
C LYS A 111 12.32 2.00 -17.81
N GLN A 112 11.67 2.90 -17.06
CA GLN A 112 11.27 4.24 -17.47
C GLN A 112 11.54 5.20 -16.29
N ALA A 113 12.77 5.69 -16.19
CA ALA A 113 13.21 6.61 -15.12
C ALA A 113 12.31 7.85 -15.03
N ASP A 114 11.88 8.39 -16.18
CA ASP A 114 10.93 9.49 -16.28
C ASP A 114 9.57 9.16 -15.63
N GLU A 115 9.03 7.96 -15.87
CA GLU A 115 7.74 7.55 -15.29
C GLU A 115 7.85 7.40 -13.76
N PHE A 116 8.97 6.85 -13.28
CA PHE A 116 9.24 6.75 -11.86
C PHE A 116 9.29 8.12 -11.18
N ALA A 117 9.98 9.09 -11.80
CA ALA A 117 10.07 10.44 -11.27
C ALA A 117 8.71 11.13 -11.16
N LEU A 118 7.87 11.03 -12.20
CA LEU A 118 6.52 11.59 -12.18
C LEU A 118 5.66 10.95 -11.08
N LYS A 119 5.72 9.62 -10.94
CA LYS A 119 4.99 8.89 -9.90
C LYS A 119 5.49 9.24 -8.50
N TYR A 120 6.79 9.43 -8.32
CA TYR A 120 7.35 9.86 -7.04
C TYR A 120 6.94 11.29 -6.69
N ALA A 121 6.95 12.22 -7.64
CA ALA A 121 6.47 13.60 -7.43
C ALA A 121 5.00 13.61 -6.98
N ALA A 122 4.14 12.85 -7.66
CA ALA A 122 2.74 12.68 -7.25
C ALA A 122 2.63 12.04 -5.85
N TYR A 123 3.41 10.99 -5.57
CA TYR A 123 3.45 10.34 -4.26
C TYR A 123 3.80 11.33 -3.15
N PHE A 124 4.89 12.08 -3.32
CA PHE A 124 5.36 13.08 -2.36
C PHE A 124 4.30 14.17 -2.10
N TYR A 125 3.66 14.66 -3.16
CA TYR A 125 2.58 15.64 -3.09
C TYR A 125 1.36 15.16 -2.29
N TYR A 126 0.90 13.92 -2.52
CA TYR A 126 -0.22 13.39 -1.74
C TYR A 126 0.17 13.12 -0.28
N ARG A 127 1.40 12.67 -0.03
CA ARG A 127 1.90 12.44 1.34
C ARG A 127 2.02 13.73 2.14
N THR A 128 2.55 14.80 1.55
CA THR A 128 2.66 16.13 2.20
C THR A 128 1.29 16.75 2.50
N ARG A 129 0.28 16.44 1.69
CA ARG A 129 -1.14 16.80 1.94
C ARG A 129 -1.84 15.93 2.99
N GLY A 130 -1.14 14.98 3.59
CA GLY A 130 -1.65 14.13 4.67
C GLY A 130 -2.46 12.92 4.21
N TRP A 131 -2.45 12.59 2.91
CA TRP A 131 -3.04 11.35 2.43
C TRP A 131 -2.13 10.16 2.75
N THR A 132 -2.75 9.01 3.03
CA THR A 132 -2.02 7.73 3.05
C THR A 132 -2.10 7.13 1.65
N VAL A 133 -0.95 7.06 0.98
CA VAL A 133 -0.81 6.59 -0.40
C VAL A 133 -0.44 5.12 -0.42
N LYS A 134 -1.17 4.29 -1.17
CA LYS A 134 -0.88 2.85 -1.37
C LYS A 134 -0.95 2.49 -2.85
N SER A 135 -0.41 1.32 -3.21
CA SER A 135 -0.48 0.80 -4.59
C SER A 135 -1.93 0.65 -5.05
N GLY A 136 -2.23 1.17 -6.24
CA GLY A 136 -3.54 1.08 -6.90
C GLY A 136 -3.70 -0.09 -7.86
N ILE A 137 -2.72 -1.00 -7.94
CA ILE A 137 -2.69 -2.07 -8.96
C ILE A 137 -3.95 -2.94 -8.97
N LYS A 138 -4.60 -3.13 -7.82
CA LYS A 138 -5.87 -3.87 -7.68
C LYS A 138 -7.04 -3.27 -8.48
N PHE A 139 -6.95 -1.99 -8.83
CA PHE A 139 -7.99 -1.23 -9.53
C PHE A 139 -7.49 -0.66 -10.86
N GLY A 140 -6.31 -1.07 -11.33
CA GLY A 140 -5.69 -0.54 -12.54
C GLY A 140 -5.17 0.90 -12.41
N ALA A 141 -5.13 1.43 -11.19
CA ALA A 141 -4.62 2.78 -10.90
C ALA A 141 -3.17 2.71 -10.40
N ASP A 142 -2.44 3.83 -10.45
CA ASP A 142 -1.10 3.90 -9.88
C ASP A 142 -1.16 3.92 -8.36
N PHE A 143 -2.03 4.77 -7.81
CA PHE A 143 -2.15 4.97 -6.37
C PHE A 143 -3.59 4.94 -5.85
N LEU A 144 -3.71 4.69 -4.56
CA LEU A 144 -4.93 4.81 -3.77
C LEU A 144 -4.71 5.81 -2.64
N LEU A 145 -5.67 6.70 -2.46
CA LEU A 145 -5.64 7.70 -1.38
C LEU A 145 -6.62 7.31 -0.29
N TYR A 146 -6.08 7.09 0.90
CA TYR A 146 -6.83 6.87 2.12
C TYR A 146 -6.82 8.15 2.95
N SER A 147 -7.98 8.47 3.52
CA SER A 147 -8.13 9.62 4.40
C SER A 147 -7.37 9.41 5.72
N LYS A 148 -7.44 10.41 6.59
CA LYS A 148 -6.82 10.38 7.92
C LYS A 148 -7.33 9.13 8.68
N GLY A 149 -6.40 8.32 9.17
CA GLY A 149 -6.69 7.03 9.80
C GLY A 149 -6.31 5.81 8.96
N GLY A 150 -5.96 6.00 7.69
CA GLY A 150 -5.33 4.96 6.86
C GLY A 150 -6.23 3.76 6.52
N PRO A 151 -5.63 2.67 6.00
CA PRO A 151 -6.37 1.50 5.52
C PRO A 151 -7.06 0.66 6.59
N SER A 152 -6.66 0.78 7.87
CA SER A 152 -7.29 0.04 8.97
C SER A 152 -8.64 0.62 9.36
N ASN A 153 -8.81 1.94 9.22
CA ASN A 153 -10.00 2.66 9.69
C ASN A 153 -10.94 3.09 8.57
N SER A 154 -10.45 3.21 7.33
CA SER A 154 -11.24 3.73 6.21
C SER A 154 -10.89 3.06 4.89
N HIS A 155 -11.86 3.00 3.98
CA HIS A 155 -11.61 2.63 2.59
C HIS A 155 -10.94 3.78 1.83
N ALA A 156 -10.10 3.45 0.84
CA ALA A 156 -9.59 4.45 -0.08
C ALA A 156 -10.74 5.19 -0.77
N GLN A 157 -10.69 6.52 -0.73
CA GLN A 157 -11.69 7.41 -1.33
C GLN A 157 -11.41 7.64 -2.81
N TYR A 158 -10.12 7.75 -3.15
CA TYR A 158 -9.68 8.05 -4.51
C TYR A 158 -8.75 6.98 -5.07
N SER A 159 -8.92 6.73 -6.36
CA SER A 159 -7.95 6.04 -7.21
C SER A 159 -7.26 7.08 -8.09
N VAL A 160 -5.93 7.07 -8.14
CA VAL A 160 -5.14 8.07 -8.85
C VAL A 160 -4.36 7.42 -9.97
N ILE A 161 -4.40 8.05 -11.14
CA ILE A 161 -3.58 7.73 -12.28
C ILE A 161 -2.66 8.92 -12.53
N VAL A 162 -1.36 8.66 -12.62
CA VAL A 162 -0.34 9.71 -12.81
C VAL A 162 -0.01 9.81 -14.28
N ARG A 163 -0.04 11.04 -14.81
CA ARG A 163 0.24 11.34 -16.22
C ARG A 163 1.16 12.53 -16.36
N ARG A 164 1.96 12.52 -17.43
CA ARG A 164 2.73 13.70 -17.83
C ARG A 164 1.81 14.69 -18.53
N GLN A 165 1.96 15.99 -18.23
CA GLN A 165 1.11 17.03 -18.81
C GLN A 165 1.27 17.17 -20.34
N ASP A 166 2.47 16.93 -20.87
CA ASP A 166 2.79 17.03 -22.31
C ASP A 166 2.11 15.93 -23.17
N THR A 167 1.68 14.84 -22.53
CA THR A 167 1.01 13.68 -23.16
C THR A 167 -0.46 13.95 -23.50
N ARG A 168 -0.96 15.19 -23.34
CA ARG A 168 -2.35 15.57 -23.65
C ARG A 168 -2.77 15.36 -25.12
N GLY A 169 -1.87 14.91 -26.00
CA GLY A 169 -2.14 14.58 -27.40
C GLY A 169 -1.50 13.30 -27.95
N THR A 170 -0.75 12.52 -27.17
CA THR A 170 -0.20 11.25 -27.64
C THR A 170 -1.24 10.12 -27.52
N VAL A 171 -1.31 9.32 -28.57
CA VAL A 171 -2.39 8.40 -28.95
C VAL A 171 -2.52 7.16 -28.03
N ASP A 172 -1.69 7.05 -27.00
CA ASP A 172 -1.58 5.83 -26.18
C ASP A 172 -2.62 5.69 -25.06
N GLU A 173 -3.50 6.67 -24.87
CA GLU A 173 -4.66 6.52 -24.00
C GLU A 173 -5.94 6.41 -24.83
N SER A 174 -6.20 5.19 -25.29
CA SER A 174 -7.52 4.85 -25.79
C SER A 174 -8.56 5.32 -24.77
N TRP A 175 -9.54 6.12 -25.21
CA TRP A 175 -10.72 6.46 -24.41
C TRP A 175 -11.28 5.21 -23.70
N GLN A 176 -11.18 4.05 -24.33
CA GLN A 176 -11.49 2.73 -23.80
C GLN A 176 -10.79 2.42 -22.46
N TYR A 177 -9.49 2.70 -22.34
CA TYR A 177 -8.75 2.54 -21.08
C TYR A 177 -9.34 3.42 -19.98
N MET A 178 -9.58 4.70 -20.27
CA MET A 178 -10.20 5.63 -19.31
C MET A 178 -11.61 5.20 -18.90
N PHE A 179 -12.43 4.72 -19.85
CA PHE A 179 -13.76 4.16 -19.56
C PHE A 179 -13.69 2.88 -18.73
N ALA A 180 -12.73 1.98 -19.02
CA ALA A 180 -12.53 0.76 -18.27
C ALA A 180 -12.16 1.07 -16.81
N LEU A 181 -11.25 2.01 -16.58
CA LEU A 181 -10.85 2.46 -15.24
C LEU A 181 -11.99 3.15 -14.50
N SER A 182 -12.70 4.05 -15.17
CA SER A 182 -13.89 4.69 -14.60
C SER A 182 -14.94 3.66 -14.20
N ARG A 183 -15.13 2.61 -15.01
CA ARG A 183 -16.00 1.47 -14.66
C ARG A 183 -15.50 0.73 -13.42
N VAL A 184 -14.24 0.31 -13.38
CA VAL A 184 -13.67 -0.43 -12.23
C VAL A 184 -13.79 0.39 -10.95
N CYS A 185 -13.35 1.67 -10.97
CA CYS A 185 -13.39 2.55 -9.81
C CYS A 185 -14.83 2.78 -9.32
N SER A 186 -15.78 2.96 -10.24
CA SER A 186 -17.19 3.14 -9.89
C SER A 186 -17.80 1.91 -9.20
N GLN A 187 -17.41 0.69 -9.58
CA GLN A 187 -17.90 -0.55 -8.97
C GLN A 187 -17.46 -0.68 -7.51
N VAL A 188 -16.27 -0.19 -7.18
CA VAL A 188 -15.71 -0.23 -5.82
C VAL A 188 -15.90 1.09 -5.05
N ARG A 189 -16.78 1.97 -5.56
CA ARG A 189 -17.13 3.28 -4.99
C ARG A 189 -15.89 4.16 -4.69
N LYS A 190 -14.94 4.19 -5.62
CA LYS A 190 -13.78 5.08 -5.59
C LYS A 190 -13.90 6.13 -6.67
N ALA A 191 -13.60 7.37 -6.32
CA ALA A 191 -13.55 8.44 -7.29
C ALA A 191 -12.20 8.41 -8.03
N LEU A 192 -12.23 8.54 -9.35
CA LEU A 192 -11.03 8.48 -10.18
C LEU A 192 -10.44 9.88 -10.35
N ILE A 193 -9.16 10.05 -10.00
CA ILE A 193 -8.40 11.27 -10.21
C ILE A 193 -7.34 11.00 -11.28
N VAL A 194 -7.27 11.89 -12.28
CA VAL A 194 -6.13 11.99 -13.17
C VAL A 194 -5.22 13.09 -12.64
N CYS A 195 -4.02 12.70 -12.24
CA CYS A 195 -2.99 13.56 -11.71
C CYS A 195 -1.99 13.87 -12.81
N TYR A 196 -2.08 15.06 -13.40
CA TYR A 196 -1.07 15.54 -14.34
C TYR A 196 0.10 16.12 -13.56
N VAL A 197 1.29 15.67 -13.90
CA VAL A 197 2.56 16.16 -13.38
C VAL A 197 3.29 16.80 -14.55
N ASP A 198 3.57 18.08 -14.43
CA ASP A 198 4.42 18.82 -15.35
C ASP A 198 5.82 18.90 -14.75
N ARG A 199 6.81 18.53 -15.55
CA ARG A 199 8.22 18.83 -15.24
C ARG A 199 8.53 20.05 -16.08
N PRO A 200 8.88 21.20 -15.50
CA PRO A 200 9.27 22.37 -16.28
C PRO A 200 10.56 22.00 -17.02
N THR A 201 10.44 21.55 -18.25
CA THR A 201 11.58 21.51 -19.16
C THR A 201 12.06 22.95 -19.27
N ALA A 202 13.35 23.16 -19.09
CA ALA A 202 14.01 24.45 -19.14
C ALA A 202 13.87 25.13 -20.52
N LYS A 203 12.66 25.52 -20.93
CA LYS A 203 12.41 26.32 -22.13
C LYS A 203 12.92 27.77 -21.94
N ASN A 204 13.42 28.12 -20.75
CA ASN A 204 14.04 29.40 -20.43
C ASN A 204 15.54 29.34 -20.11
N ALA A 205 16.18 28.16 -20.13
CA ALA A 205 17.64 28.06 -20.02
C ALA A 205 18.16 27.32 -21.24
N GLY A 206 18.69 28.08 -22.20
CA GLY A 206 19.43 27.51 -23.33
C GLY A 206 20.65 26.75 -22.80
N GLY A 207 20.54 25.42 -22.73
CA GLY A 207 21.61 24.56 -22.27
C GLY A 207 21.20 23.11 -22.41
N ILE A 208 21.76 22.45 -23.43
CA ILE A 208 21.71 21.00 -23.62
C ILE A 208 22.50 20.38 -22.46
N HIS A 209 21.85 19.65 -21.56
CA HIS A 209 22.53 18.80 -20.57
C HIS A 209 22.00 17.37 -20.65
N GLU A 210 22.75 16.54 -21.38
CA GLU A 210 22.47 15.13 -21.66
C GLU A 210 22.76 14.18 -20.46
N ASN A 211 22.79 14.69 -19.21
CA ASN A 211 23.17 13.92 -18.02
C ASN A 211 22.24 14.13 -16.79
N GLU A 212 21.02 14.66 -16.97
CA GLU A 212 20.08 14.94 -15.86
C GLU A 212 19.25 13.72 -15.38
N GLU A 213 19.38 12.55 -16.01
CA GLU A 213 18.65 11.35 -15.58
C GLU A 213 19.19 10.76 -14.25
N ALA A 214 20.41 11.12 -13.86
CA ALA A 214 21.09 10.57 -12.67
C ALA A 214 20.99 11.44 -11.41
N THR A 215 20.51 12.68 -11.51
CA THR A 215 20.33 13.57 -10.35
C THR A 215 18.91 13.47 -9.81
N VAL A 216 18.78 13.57 -8.48
CA VAL A 216 17.47 13.66 -7.82
C VAL A 216 16.78 14.91 -8.33
N PRO A 217 15.61 14.80 -8.99
CA PRO A 217 14.95 15.97 -9.54
C PRO A 217 14.41 16.82 -8.38
N ASP A 218 14.56 18.14 -8.49
CA ASP A 218 14.03 19.05 -7.48
C ASP A 218 12.50 18.97 -7.50
N LEU A 219 11.93 18.47 -6.39
CA LEU A 219 10.49 18.28 -6.26
C LEU A 219 9.72 19.60 -6.29
N THR A 220 10.38 20.73 -6.01
CA THR A 220 9.76 22.06 -6.04
C THR A 220 9.43 22.54 -7.45
N GLU A 221 10.11 22.00 -8.46
CA GLU A 221 9.91 22.38 -9.85
C GLU A 221 8.63 21.75 -10.43
N PHE A 222 8.15 20.64 -9.87
CA PHE A 222 7.00 19.93 -10.44
C PHE A 222 5.69 20.65 -10.18
N GLN A 223 4.96 20.95 -11.25
CA GLN A 223 3.59 21.46 -11.16
C GLN A 223 2.60 20.29 -11.25
N ILE A 224 1.72 20.18 -10.26
CA ILE A 224 0.75 19.08 -10.17
C ILE A 224 -0.66 19.63 -10.33
N SER A 225 -1.41 19.05 -11.27
CA SER A 225 -2.81 19.38 -11.56
C SER A 225 -3.69 18.14 -11.43
N GLU A 226 -4.77 18.23 -10.66
CA GLU A 226 -5.69 17.12 -10.38
C GLU A 226 -7.01 17.31 -11.14
N PHE A 227 -7.47 16.29 -11.85
CA PHE A 227 -8.77 16.28 -12.51
C PHE A 227 -9.61 15.11 -11.99
N LEU A 228 -10.75 15.43 -11.40
CA LEU A 228 -11.72 14.44 -10.96
C LEU A 228 -12.56 13.96 -12.14
N ILE A 229 -12.51 12.67 -12.43
CA ILE A 229 -13.38 12.06 -13.42
C ILE A 229 -14.68 11.65 -12.75
N GLU A 230 -15.73 12.40 -13.07
CA GLU A 230 -17.09 12.07 -12.69
C GLU A 230 -17.89 11.63 -13.92
N ARG A 231 -18.87 10.75 -13.70
CA ARG A 231 -19.84 10.46 -14.75
C ARG A 231 -20.74 11.66 -14.93
N PHE A 232 -21.00 12.02 -16.18
CA PHE A 232 -22.03 13.00 -16.50
C PHE A 232 -23.35 12.56 -15.85
N ASN A 233 -23.90 13.43 -15.01
CA ASN A 233 -25.19 13.24 -14.38
C ASN A 233 -26.09 14.40 -14.81
N PRO A 234 -27.10 14.16 -15.65
CA PRO A 234 -27.98 15.22 -16.16
C PRO A 234 -28.78 15.91 -15.05
N ASN A 235 -28.87 15.31 -13.86
CA ASN A 235 -29.59 15.86 -12.70
C ASN A 235 -28.70 16.69 -11.77
N ARG A 236 -27.39 16.76 -12.01
CA ARG A 236 -26.47 17.65 -11.28
C ARG A 236 -26.45 18.99 -12.03
N LYS A 237 -27.11 20.00 -11.47
CA LYS A 237 -27.02 21.41 -11.90
C LYS A 237 -25.93 22.12 -11.13
#